data_AF-A0AAN0LTA6-F1
#
_entry.id   AF-A0AAN0LTA6-F1
#
_cell.length_a   1.000
_cell.length_b   1.000
_cell.length_c   1.000
_cell.angle_alpha   90.00
_cell.angle_beta   90.00
_cell.angle_gamma   90.00
#
_symmetry.space_group_name_H-M   'P 1'
#
loop_
_entity.id
_entity.type
_entity.pdbx_description
1 polymer ?
#
loop_
_entity_poly.entity_id
_entity_poly.type
_entity_poly.pdbx_seq_one_letter_code
_entity_poly.pdbx_strand_id
1 'polypeptide(L)'
;MNKIVREHYPVANLPEDLREGLEKDATVRVVIEEQPPEQARPSGFLEPEYIASLPKTPLTREELRKMIQRIRAQDRPSVSTEEAVARIRELRDEWDY
;
A
#
# COMPACT_ATOMS: atom_id res chain seq x y z
N MET A 1 13.53 1.30 -4.13
CA MET A 1 13.75 1.73 -5.53
C MET A 1 14.94 0.97 -6.08
N ASN A 2 14.70 -0.16 -6.74
CA ASN A 2 15.72 -0.87 -7.51
C ASN A 2 15.33 -0.79 -8.98
N LYS A 3 16.25 -0.34 -9.85
CA LYS A 3 16.04 -0.25 -11.29
C LYS A 3 17.11 -1.07 -11.99
N ILE A 4 16.68 -2.04 -12.80
CA ILE A 4 17.60 -2.88 -13.58
C ILE A 4 17.37 -2.56 -15.05
N VAL A 5 18.43 -2.14 -15.73
CA VAL A 5 18.42 -1.87 -17.18
C VAL A 5 19.29 -2.93 -17.85
N ARG A 6 18.70 -3.69 -18.77
CA ARG A 6 19.42 -4.68 -19.57
C ARG A 6 19.36 -4.28 -21.03
N GLU A 7 20.52 -3.95 -21.57
CA GLU A 7 20.69 -3.57 -22.97
C GLU A 7 20.99 -4.80 -23.82
N HIS A 8 20.58 -4.74 -25.09
CA HIS A 8 20.79 -5.80 -26.08
C HIS A 8 20.24 -7.18 -25.66
N TYR A 9 19.05 -7.20 -25.04
CA TYR A 9 18.40 -8.45 -24.67
C TYR A 9 17.76 -9.10 -25.91
N PRO A 10 18.04 -10.38 -26.20
CA PRO A 10 17.53 -11.04 -27.39
C PRO A 10 16.02 -11.28 -27.29
N VAL A 11 15.29 -11.01 -28.38
CA VAL A 11 13.83 -11.20 -28.46
C VAL A 11 13.41 -12.65 -28.19
N ALA A 12 14.26 -13.62 -28.54
CA ALA A 12 14.05 -15.04 -28.24
C ALA A 12 13.88 -15.36 -26.74
N ASN A 13 14.33 -14.48 -25.84
CA ASN A 13 14.21 -14.66 -24.39
C ASN A 13 13.12 -13.79 -23.75
N LEU A 14 12.32 -13.05 -24.53
CA LEU A 14 11.15 -12.34 -23.99
C LEU A 14 9.96 -13.29 -23.79
N PRO A 15 9.01 -13.00 -22.90
CA PRO A 15 7.70 -13.64 -22.86
C PRO A 15 6.91 -13.49 -24.19
N GLU A 16 6.07 -14.46 -24.54
CA GLU A 16 5.37 -14.51 -25.84
C GLU A 16 4.43 -13.32 -26.09
N ASP A 17 3.78 -12.83 -25.02
CA ASP A 17 2.92 -11.64 -24.97
C ASP A 17 3.66 -10.33 -25.31
N LEU A 18 4.98 -10.28 -25.11
CA LEU A 18 5.81 -9.11 -25.41
C LEU A 18 6.64 -9.27 -26.70
N ARG A 19 6.51 -10.41 -27.40
CA ARG A 19 7.19 -10.67 -28.69
C ARG A 19 6.40 -10.18 -29.90
N GLU A 20 5.15 -9.80 -29.73
CA GLU A 20 4.28 -9.42 -30.84
C GLU A 20 4.82 -8.16 -31.56
N GLY A 21 4.97 -8.25 -32.88
CA GLY A 21 5.46 -7.13 -33.71
C GLY A 21 6.98 -6.92 -33.75
N LEU A 22 7.78 -7.79 -33.11
CA LEU A 22 9.25 -7.73 -33.14
C LEU A 22 9.84 -8.85 -34.01
N GLU A 23 10.91 -8.55 -34.75
CA GLU A 23 11.65 -9.57 -35.49
C GLU A 23 12.38 -10.54 -34.55
N LYS A 24 12.42 -11.82 -34.90
CA LYS A 24 12.95 -12.91 -34.03
C LYS A 24 14.43 -12.73 -33.66
N ASP A 25 15.19 -12.03 -34.49
CA ASP A 25 16.63 -11.80 -34.32
C ASP A 25 16.97 -10.38 -33.81
N ALA A 26 15.96 -9.59 -33.43
CA ALA A 26 16.19 -8.24 -32.93
C ALA A 26 16.70 -8.26 -31.47
N THR A 27 17.38 -7.18 -31.09
CA THR A 27 17.79 -6.90 -29.72
C THR A 27 16.97 -5.75 -29.14
N VAL A 28 16.44 -5.92 -27.94
CA VAL A 28 15.62 -4.90 -27.26
C VAL A 28 16.23 -4.47 -25.94
N ARG A 29 15.80 -3.30 -25.45
CA ARG A 29 16.19 -2.77 -24.14
C ARG A 29 15.07 -3.07 -23.15
N VAL A 30 15.37 -3.88 -22.13
CA VAL A 30 14.41 -4.23 -21.08
C VAL A 30 14.68 -3.38 -19.84
N VAL A 31 13.64 -2.70 -19.36
CA VAL A 31 13.68 -1.93 -18.11
C VAL A 31 12.75 -2.62 -17.12
N ILE A 32 13.31 -3.12 -16.02
CA ILE A 32 12.55 -3.77 -14.95
C ILE A 32 12.45 -2.79 -13.79
N GLU A 33 11.23 -2.41 -13.46
CA GLU A 33 10.90 -1.53 -12.33
C GLU A 33 10.06 -2.32 -11.32
N GLU A 34 10.63 -2.55 -10.13
CA GLU A 34 9.90 -3.17 -9.03
C GLU A 34 9.06 -2.10 -8.34
N GLN A 35 7.75 -2.15 -8.58
CA GLN A 35 6.80 -1.31 -7.85
C GLN A 35 6.71 -1.88 -6.42
N PRO A 36 6.87 -1.05 -5.36
CA PRO A 36 6.60 -1.52 -4.01
C PRO A 36 5.18 -2.09 -3.99
N PRO A 37 4.93 -3.21 -3.29
CA PRO A 37 3.59 -3.75 -3.18
C PRO A 37 2.69 -2.61 -2.76
N GLU A 38 1.72 -2.28 -3.63
CA GLU A 38 0.70 -1.31 -3.31
C GLU A 38 0.14 -1.75 -1.96
N GLN A 39 0.35 -0.92 -0.93
CA GLN A 39 0.04 -1.28 0.45
C GLN A 39 -1.40 -1.76 0.45
N ALA A 40 -1.57 -3.08 0.49
CA ALA A 40 -2.88 -3.70 0.45
C ALA A 40 -3.61 -3.07 1.62
N ARG A 41 -4.63 -2.25 1.33
CA ARG A 41 -5.45 -1.67 2.38
C ARG A 41 -5.91 -2.86 3.20
N PRO A 42 -5.49 -2.98 4.48
CA PRO A 42 -5.79 -4.18 5.21
C PRO A 42 -7.31 -4.30 5.19
N SER A 43 -7.80 -5.43 4.65
CA SER A 43 -9.10 -5.93 5.06
C SER A 43 -9.10 -5.93 6.59
N GLY A 44 -10.25 -5.78 7.26
CA GLY A 44 -10.31 -5.53 8.71
C GLY A 44 -9.54 -6.51 9.62
N PHE A 45 -8.98 -7.59 9.07
CA PHE A 45 -8.00 -8.46 9.67
C PHE A 45 -6.56 -8.08 9.27
N LEU A 46 -5.74 -7.78 10.28
CA LEU A 46 -4.30 -7.62 10.10
C LEU A 46 -3.69 -9.00 9.83
N GLU A 47 -3.27 -9.24 8.58
CA GLU A 47 -2.56 -10.46 8.19
C GLU A 47 -1.26 -10.63 9.02
N PRO A 48 -0.87 -11.87 9.41
CA PRO A 48 0.31 -12.11 10.24
C PRO A 48 1.60 -11.53 9.64
N GLU A 49 1.74 -11.59 8.31
CA GLU A 49 2.89 -11.05 7.59
C GLU A 49 2.94 -9.51 7.63
N TYR A 50 1.76 -8.87 7.57
CA TYR A 50 1.65 -7.43 7.73
C TYR A 50 2.05 -7.00 9.14
N ILE A 51 1.59 -7.70 10.18
CA ILE A 51 1.99 -7.43 11.58
C ILE A 51 3.51 -7.59 11.74
N ALA A 52 4.10 -8.62 11.14
CA ALA A 52 5.54 -8.84 11.19
C ALA A 52 6.35 -7.74 10.48
N SER A 53 5.78 -7.12 9.44
CA SER A 53 6.37 -6.02 8.68
C SER A 53 6.25 -4.64 9.35
N LEU A 54 5.39 -4.51 10.38
CA LEU A 54 5.23 -3.24 11.10
C LEU A 54 6.56 -2.82 11.75
N PRO A 55 6.88 -1.51 11.74
CA PRO A 55 8.09 -1.01 12.36
C PRO A 55 8.09 -1.35 13.85
N LYS A 56 9.07 -2.15 14.28
CA LYS A 56 9.23 -2.58 15.69
C LYS A 56 9.89 -1.53 16.59
N THR A 57 10.34 -0.41 16.00
CA THR A 57 10.99 0.67 16.74
C THR A 57 9.97 1.45 17.55
N PRO A 58 10.16 1.59 18.88
CA PRO A 58 9.27 2.42 19.69
C PRO A 58 9.37 3.88 19.24
N LEU A 59 8.24 4.58 19.23
CA LEU A 59 8.22 6.01 18.92
C LEU A 59 9.11 6.78 19.90
N THR A 60 9.92 7.69 19.36
CA THR A 60 10.65 8.66 20.18
C THR A 60 9.68 9.68 20.78
N ARG A 61 10.10 10.34 21.86
CA ARG A 61 9.32 11.39 22.52
C ARG A 61 8.94 12.55 21.57
N GLU A 62 9.82 12.86 20.62
CA GLU A 62 9.60 13.94 19.66
C GLU A 62 8.58 13.56 18.59
N GLU A 63 8.67 12.34 18.07
CA GLU A 63 7.68 11.79 17.13
C GLU A 63 6.30 11.70 17.77
N LEU A 64 6.22 11.26 19.03
CA LEU A 64 4.97 11.21 19.77
C LEU A 64 4.34 12.61 19.89
N ARG A 65 5.13 13.64 20.23
CA ARG A 65 4.62 15.02 20.29
C ARG A 65 4.12 15.51 18.94
N LYS A 66 4.86 15.27 17.86
CA LYS A 66 4.43 15.64 16.49
C LYS A 66 3.13 14.95 16.11
N MET A 67 2.97 13.68 16.47
CA MET A 67 1.74 12.92 16.22
C MET A 67 0.54 13.51 16.98
N ILE A 68 0.70 13.82 18.27
CA ILE A 68 -0.35 14.48 19.08
C ILE A 68 -0.72 15.83 18.49
N GLN A 69 0.27 16.65 18.08
CA GLN A 69 0.01 17.94 17.44
C GLN A 69 -0.78 17.78 16.15
N ARG A 70 -0.41 16.82 15.29
CA ARG A 70 -1.13 16.53 14.04
C ARG A 70 -2.58 16.14 14.31
N ILE A 71 -2.82 15.25 15.28
CA ILE A 71 -4.18 14.78 15.61
C ILE A 71 -5.04 15.93 16.14
N ARG A 72 -4.46 16.79 17.00
CA ARG A 72 -5.15 17.98 17.52
C ARG A 72 -5.43 19.01 16.43
N ALA A 73 -4.54 19.16 15.45
CA ALA A 73 -4.72 20.06 14.31
C ALA A 73 -5.78 19.57 13.31
N GLN A 74 -6.12 18.28 13.30
CA GLN A 74 -7.16 17.71 12.44
C GLN A 74 -8.59 17.99 12.92
N ASP A 75 -8.76 18.78 13.98
CA ASP A 75 -10.05 19.19 14.56
C ASP A 75 -11.06 18.01 14.66
N ARG A 76 -10.61 16.92 15.27
CA ARG A 76 -11.45 15.74 15.49
C ARG A 76 -12.33 15.98 16.71
N PRO A 77 -13.66 16.12 16.54
CA PRO A 77 -14.55 16.29 17.69
C PRO A 77 -14.48 15.05 18.56
N SER A 78 -14.30 15.26 19.87
CA SER A 78 -14.48 14.19 20.85
C SER A 78 -15.98 13.93 20.96
N VAL A 79 -16.41 12.73 20.58
CA VAL A 79 -17.81 12.31 20.70
C VAL A 79 -18.03 11.65 22.05
N SER A 80 -19.24 11.78 22.58
CA SER A 80 -19.62 11.01 23.77
C SER A 80 -19.74 9.53 23.43
N THR A 81 -19.67 8.67 24.45
CA THR A 81 -19.89 7.23 24.28
C THR A 81 -21.27 6.94 23.70
N GLU A 82 -22.30 7.66 24.16
CA GLU A 82 -23.68 7.49 23.69
C GLU A 82 -23.82 7.87 22.21
N GLU A 83 -23.20 8.98 21.81
CA GLU A 83 -23.18 9.45 20.43
C GLU A 83 -22.43 8.47 19.51
N ALA A 84 -21.27 7.96 19.97
CA ALA A 84 -20.53 6.95 19.23
C ALA A 84 -21.37 5.68 19.02
N VAL A 85 -22.05 5.20 20.07
CA VAL A 85 -22.94 4.03 19.97
C VAL A 85 -24.11 4.28 19.02
N ALA A 86 -24.72 5.47 19.06
CA ALA A 86 -25.81 5.81 18.15
C ALA A 86 -25.37 5.76 16.68
N ARG A 87 -24.23 6.36 16.34
CA ARG A 87 -23.67 6.34 14.97
C ARG A 87 -23.34 4.93 14.50
N ILE A 88 -22.79 4.09 15.38
CA ILE A 88 -22.49 2.68 15.05
C ILE A 88 -23.78 1.91 14.74
N ARG A 89 -24.85 2.16 15.50
CA ARG A 89 -26.16 1.50 15.26
C ARG A 89 -26.76 1.93 13.94
N GLU A 90 -26.78 3.23 13.64
CA GLU A 90 -27.25 3.75 12.36
C GLU A 90 -26.50 3.11 11.18
N LEU A 91 -25.17 3.09 11.24
CA LEU A 91 -24.33 2.43 10.24
C LEU A 91 -24.60 0.93 10.12
N ARG A 92 -24.90 0.24 11.22
CA ARG A 92 -25.24 -1.19 11.17
C ARG A 92 -26.60 -1.39 10.51
N ASP A 93 -27.59 -0.61 10.92
CA ASP A 93 -28.97 -0.76 10.49
C ASP A 93 -29.11 -0.42 8.99
N GLU A 94 -28.25 0.44 8.43
CA GLU A 94 -28.12 0.67 6.97
C GLU A 94 -27.66 -0.56 6.18
N TRP A 95 -26.94 -1.50 6.80
CA TRP A 95 -26.40 -2.70 6.16
C TRP A 95 -27.31 -3.93 6.32
N ASP A 96 -28.28 -3.86 7.23
CA ASP A 96 -29.24 -4.94 7.49
C ASP A 96 -30.49 -4.88 6.59
N TYR A 97 -30.55 -3.94 5.63
CA TYR A 97 -31.65 -3.72 4.68
C TYR A 97 -31.40 -4.28 3.26
#